data_AF-A0A0F9E909-F1
#
_entry.id   AF-A0A0F9E909-F1
#
_cell.length_a   1.000
_cell.length_b   1.000
_cell.length_c   1.000
_cell.angle_alpha   90.00
_cell.angle_beta   90.00
_cell.angle_gamma   90.00
#
_symmetry.space_group_name_H-M   'P 1'
#
loop_
_entity.id
_entity.type
_entity.pdbx_description
1 polymer ?
#
loop_
_entity_poly.entity_id
_entity_poly.type
_entity_poly.pdbx_seq_one_letter_code
_entity_poly.pdbx_strand_id
1 'polypeptide(L)'
;MPAPIIIVLGIVALAPTVLAGAGQFFPPIGEKAKHVSFDIWPNKLPEITELAMMRVRETITEDEYFSRARQEGFNHEVAENYWIISFTLLNAYDYITLWRREKMDENKLDENLAKLALSSDDIENLKVATEYFPGPQDLIRFAVREVYTSDIAKEFGIFQELPPEFVSEGKKIGIQEEQARNHWGAHWVLPSINMGFEMLHRRIIDEGTTAR
;
A
#
# COMPACT_ATOMS: atom_id res chain seq x y z
N MET A 1 26.34 48.02 54.75
CA MET A 1 26.64 46.58 54.62
C MET A 1 25.34 45.86 54.30
N PRO A 2 25.19 45.25 53.11
CA PRO A 2 23.99 44.51 52.75
C PRO A 2 24.18 43.00 52.95
N ALA A 3 23.25 42.35 53.65
CA ALA A 3 22.99 40.90 53.61
C ALA A 3 21.69 40.59 54.39
N PRO A 4 20.90 39.54 54.05
CA PRO A 4 20.91 38.78 52.80
C PRO A 4 19.53 38.50 52.17
N ILE A 5 19.59 38.35 50.85
CA ILE A 5 18.67 37.62 49.99
C ILE A 5 18.64 36.15 50.45
N ILE A 6 17.81 35.80 51.44
CA ILE A 6 17.57 34.38 51.82
C ILE A 6 16.07 34.07 52.03
N ILE A 7 15.16 35.05 52.03
CA ILE A 7 13.75 34.77 52.37
C ILE A 7 12.92 34.29 51.16
N VAL A 8 13.38 34.47 49.91
CA VAL A 8 12.61 34.02 48.72
C VAL A 8 12.85 32.53 48.37
N LEU A 9 13.91 31.90 48.89
CA LEU A 9 14.15 30.46 48.69
C LEU A 9 13.40 29.56 49.70
N GLY A 10 12.91 30.12 50.81
CA GLY A 10 12.28 29.35 51.89
C GLY A 10 10.81 28.95 51.64
N ILE A 11 10.08 29.67 50.79
CA ILE A 11 8.66 29.38 50.51
C ILE A 11 8.50 28.35 49.37
N VAL A 12 9.53 28.15 48.54
CA VAL A 12 9.48 27.23 47.39
C VAL A 12 9.77 25.77 47.78
N ALA A 13 10.40 25.50 48.94
CA ALA A 13 10.83 24.15 49.31
C ALA A 13 9.80 23.32 50.10
N LEU A 14 8.78 23.94 50.73
CA LEU A 14 7.75 23.24 51.52
C LEU A 14 6.40 23.09 50.80
N ALA A 15 6.16 23.85 49.73
CA ALA A 15 4.96 23.70 48.91
C ALA A 15 4.93 22.43 48.03
N PRO A 16 6.04 21.94 47.44
CA PRO A 16 6.01 20.81 46.51
C PRO A 16 5.50 19.52 47.16
N THR A 17 5.90 19.25 48.40
CA THR A 17 5.56 18.01 49.12
C THR A 17 4.09 17.99 49.56
N VAL A 18 3.53 19.12 49.99
CA VAL A 18 2.11 19.22 50.38
C VAL A 18 1.18 19.17 49.16
N LEU A 19 1.53 19.86 48.07
CA LEU A 19 0.78 19.81 46.81
C LEU A 19 0.90 18.45 46.10
N ALA A 20 2.07 17.82 46.12
CA ALA A 20 2.25 16.46 45.61
C ALA A 20 1.43 15.44 46.42
N GLY A 21 1.40 15.59 47.75
CA GLY A 21 0.58 14.75 48.64
C GLY A 21 -0.92 14.95 48.41
N ALA A 22 -1.40 16.20 48.35
CA ALA A 22 -2.81 16.51 48.11
C ALA A 22 -3.29 16.10 46.70
N GLY A 23 -2.42 16.22 45.68
CA GLY A 23 -2.72 15.80 44.31
C GLY A 23 -2.97 14.30 44.16
N GLN A 24 -2.43 13.45 45.05
CA GLN A 24 -2.75 12.02 45.07
C GLN A 24 -4.15 11.70 45.61
N PHE A 25 -4.69 12.52 46.52
CA PHE A 25 -6.02 12.30 47.12
C PHE A 25 -7.13 13.05 46.41
N PHE A 26 -6.81 14.12 45.66
CA PHE A 26 -7.77 14.86 44.84
C PHE A 26 -7.14 15.28 43.49
N PRO A 27 -7.20 14.40 42.47
CA PRO A 27 -6.53 14.58 41.19
C PRO A 27 -6.74 15.94 40.49
N PRO A 28 -7.94 16.58 40.53
CA PRO A 28 -8.16 17.85 39.85
C PRO A 28 -7.28 19.02 40.34
N ILE A 29 -6.90 19.05 41.62
CA ILE A 29 -6.00 20.10 42.15
C ILE A 29 -4.58 19.88 41.65
N GLY A 30 -4.12 18.62 41.60
CA GLY A 30 -2.83 18.27 41.04
C GLY A 30 -2.73 18.64 39.56
N GLU A 31 -3.75 18.32 38.76
CA GLU A 31 -3.79 18.69 37.34
C GLU A 31 -3.83 20.21 37.12
N LYS A 32 -4.63 20.96 37.90
CA LYS A 32 -4.63 22.43 37.83
C LYS A 32 -3.26 23.03 38.15
N ALA A 33 -2.55 22.48 39.14
CA ALA A 33 -1.20 22.93 39.48
C ALA A 33 -0.20 22.66 38.34
N LYS A 34 -0.28 21.48 37.68
CA LYS A 34 0.53 21.16 36.49
C LYS A 34 0.24 22.13 35.33
N HIS A 35 -1.03 22.39 35.04
CA HIS A 35 -1.40 23.32 33.95
C HIS A 35 -0.84 24.73 34.18
N VAL A 36 -1.00 25.28 35.39
CA VAL A 36 -0.42 26.60 35.72
C VAL A 36 1.10 26.59 35.56
N SER A 37 1.78 25.50 35.94
CA SER A 37 3.23 25.40 35.76
C SER A 37 3.66 25.37 34.29
N PHE A 38 2.93 24.65 33.43
CA PHE A 38 3.20 24.57 31.99
C PHE A 38 2.83 25.84 31.24
N ASP A 39 1.80 26.58 31.69
CA ASP A 39 1.46 27.89 31.12
C ASP A 39 2.58 28.92 31.36
N ILE A 40 3.25 28.84 32.51
CA ILE A 40 4.39 29.71 32.85
C ILE A 40 5.66 29.25 32.12
N TRP A 41 5.88 27.94 32.04
CA TRP A 41 7.07 27.36 31.42
C TRP A 41 6.67 26.14 30.57
N PRO A 42 6.38 26.34 29.27
CA PRO A 42 6.05 25.24 28.37
C PRO A 42 7.32 24.51 27.91
N ASN A 43 7.80 23.56 28.72
CA ASN A 43 8.99 22.72 28.44
C ASN A 43 8.67 21.29 28.00
N LYS A 44 7.39 20.95 27.80
CA LYS A 44 7.04 19.61 27.34
C LYS A 44 7.59 19.42 25.91
N LEU A 45 8.53 18.50 25.75
CA LEU A 45 9.00 18.08 24.44
C LEU A 45 7.98 17.13 23.81
N PRO A 46 7.80 17.16 22.49
CA PRO A 46 7.10 16.08 21.78
C PRO A 46 7.81 14.75 22.01
N GLU A 47 7.07 13.64 21.97
CA GLU A 47 7.68 12.32 22.08
C GLU A 47 8.50 12.02 20.83
N ILE A 48 9.36 11.00 20.91
CA ILE A 48 10.31 10.68 19.83
C ILE A 48 9.62 10.39 18.48
N THR A 49 8.41 9.83 18.51
CA THR A 49 7.56 9.56 17.34
C THR A 49 7.05 10.85 16.70
N GLU A 50 6.58 11.83 17.49
CA GLU A 50 6.20 13.14 16.94
C GLU A 50 7.42 13.89 16.43
N LEU A 51 8.55 13.88 17.15
CA LEU A 51 9.80 14.49 16.70
C LEU A 51 10.24 13.91 15.35
N ALA A 52 10.16 12.58 15.20
CA ALA A 52 10.50 11.90 13.96
C ALA A 52 9.57 12.33 12.82
N MET A 53 8.26 12.40 13.07
CA MET A 53 7.29 12.87 12.08
C MET A 53 7.50 14.36 11.71
N MET A 54 7.82 15.22 12.68
CA MET A 54 8.16 16.63 12.44
C MET A 54 9.40 16.75 11.54
N ARG A 55 10.40 15.89 11.71
CA ARG A 55 11.56 15.81 10.80
C ARG A 55 11.14 15.36 9.40
N VAL A 56 10.35 14.29 9.27
CA VAL A 56 9.87 13.80 7.97
C VAL A 56 9.03 14.87 7.25
N ARG A 57 8.33 15.73 7.99
CA ARG A 57 7.54 16.85 7.46
C ARG A 57 8.31 18.17 7.38
N GLU A 58 9.63 18.13 7.57
CA GLU A 58 10.54 19.28 7.44
C GLU A 58 10.13 20.47 8.33
N THR A 59 9.42 20.20 9.43
CA THR A 59 8.98 21.23 10.39
C THR A 59 10.07 21.57 11.39
N ILE A 60 11.08 20.71 11.51
CA ILE A 60 12.33 20.89 12.25
C ILE A 60 13.50 20.38 11.40
N THR A 61 14.71 20.84 11.68
CA THR A 61 15.92 20.35 11.01
C THR A 61 16.37 18.99 11.58
N GLU A 62 17.27 18.31 10.87
CA GLU A 62 17.89 17.07 11.34
C GLU A 62 18.67 17.27 12.64
N ASP A 63 19.47 18.34 12.74
CA ASP A 63 20.20 18.67 13.96
C ASP A 63 19.27 18.94 15.14
N GLU A 64 18.16 19.63 14.88
CA GLU A 64 17.14 19.90 15.89
C GLU A 64 16.44 18.62 16.35
N TYR A 65 16.13 17.71 15.43
CA TYR A 65 15.59 16.38 15.74
C TYR A 65 16.51 15.61 16.69
N PHE A 66 17.79 15.45 16.34
CA PHE A 66 18.73 14.69 17.16
C PHE A 66 19.04 15.38 18.50
N SER A 67 19.03 16.71 18.54
CA SER A 67 19.17 17.48 19.78
C SER A 67 18.00 17.25 20.74
N ARG A 68 16.77 17.32 20.24
CA ARG A 68 15.55 17.10 21.05
C ARG A 68 15.40 15.63 21.45
N ALA A 69 15.71 14.68 20.56
CA ALA A 69 15.74 13.26 20.88
C ALA A 69 16.74 12.92 22.00
N ARG A 70 17.89 13.60 22.03
CA ARG A 70 18.87 13.47 23.12
C ARG A 70 18.34 14.01 24.45
N GLN A 71 17.55 15.07 24.44
CA GLN A 71 16.91 15.60 25.65
C GLN A 71 15.91 14.60 26.25
N GLU A 72 15.25 13.81 25.40
CA GLU A 72 14.39 12.67 25.79
C GLU A 72 15.19 11.40 26.17
N GLY A 73 16.53 11.44 26.09
CA GLY A 73 17.40 10.34 26.49
C GLY A 73 17.74 9.32 25.39
N PHE A 74 17.36 9.57 24.14
CA PHE A 74 17.70 8.69 23.02
C PHE A 74 19.09 9.01 22.44
N ASN A 75 19.84 7.97 22.08
CA ASN A 75 21.07 8.12 21.32
C ASN A 75 20.77 8.33 19.82
N HIS A 76 21.79 8.64 19.03
CA HIS A 76 21.64 8.92 17.60
C HIS A 76 21.04 7.72 16.83
N GLU A 77 21.53 6.52 17.07
CA GLU A 77 21.09 5.29 16.39
C GLU A 77 19.60 5.01 16.64
N VAL A 78 19.15 5.10 17.90
CA VAL A 78 17.75 4.87 18.25
C VAL A 78 16.86 5.97 17.65
N ALA A 79 17.30 7.23 17.71
CA ALA A 79 16.58 8.33 17.07
C ALA A 79 16.51 8.13 15.54
N GLU A 80 17.57 7.68 14.90
CA GLU A 80 17.58 7.36 13.47
C GLU A 80 16.56 6.26 13.13
N ASN A 81 16.47 5.21 13.95
CA ASN A 81 15.46 4.16 13.78
C ASN A 81 14.03 4.70 13.86
N TYR A 82 13.71 5.56 14.83
CA TYR A 82 12.39 6.20 14.92
C TYR A 82 12.06 7.07 13.70
N TRP A 83 13.06 7.72 13.12
CA TRP A 83 12.91 8.46 11.88
C TRP A 83 12.65 7.55 10.69
N ILE A 84 13.42 6.47 10.52
CA ILE A 84 13.24 5.50 9.43
C ILE A 84 11.86 4.85 9.45
N ILE A 85 11.34 4.46 10.63
CA ILE A 85 10.01 3.83 10.73
C ILE A 85 8.86 4.84 10.57
N SER A 86 9.13 6.13 10.58
CA SER A 86 8.11 7.17 10.38
C SER A 86 7.68 7.32 8.92
N PHE A 87 8.44 6.74 7.98
CA PHE A 87 8.06 6.69 6.57
C PHE A 87 7.02 5.60 6.33
N THR A 88 5.99 5.93 5.56
CA THR A 88 4.98 4.95 5.14
C THR A 88 5.53 4.09 4.01
N LEU A 89 5.42 2.77 4.16
CA LEU A 89 5.70 1.81 3.09
C LEU A 89 4.53 1.77 2.09
N LEU A 90 4.82 1.38 0.84
CA LEU A 90 3.74 1.11 -0.12
C LEU A 90 2.91 -0.09 0.36
N ASN A 91 1.67 -0.18 -0.11
CA ASN A 91 0.89 -1.39 0.14
C ASN A 91 1.41 -2.56 -0.72
N ALA A 92 0.98 -3.77 -0.37
CA ALA A 92 1.49 -4.98 -1.01
C ALA A 92 1.15 -5.08 -2.51
N TYR A 93 -0.01 -4.57 -2.93
CA TYR A 93 -0.45 -4.58 -4.32
C TYR A 93 0.39 -3.63 -5.20
N ASP A 94 0.78 -2.47 -4.67
CA ASP A 94 1.66 -1.53 -5.37
C ASP A 94 3.05 -2.11 -5.60
N TYR A 95 3.62 -2.80 -4.59
CA TYR A 95 4.89 -3.51 -4.74
C TYR A 95 4.81 -4.60 -5.83
N ILE A 96 3.76 -5.42 -5.82
CA ILE A 96 3.52 -6.44 -6.86
C ILE A 96 3.36 -5.81 -8.24
N THR A 97 2.63 -4.70 -8.33
CA THR A 97 2.44 -3.98 -9.60
C THR A 97 3.77 -3.46 -10.16
N LEU A 98 4.65 -2.92 -9.31
CA LEU A 98 5.98 -2.48 -9.72
C LEU A 98 6.85 -3.65 -10.22
N TRP A 99 6.77 -4.80 -9.55
CA TRP A 99 7.46 -6.02 -9.97
C TRP A 99 6.93 -6.54 -11.31
N ARG A 100 5.61 -6.71 -11.47
CA ARG A 100 4.99 -7.17 -12.74
C ARG A 100 5.29 -6.22 -13.91
N ARG A 101 5.50 -4.93 -13.64
CA ARG A 101 5.88 -3.90 -14.63
C ARG A 101 7.39 -3.77 -14.86
N GLU A 102 8.18 -4.68 -14.32
CA GLU A 102 9.64 -4.75 -14.49
C GLU A 102 10.33 -3.47 -13.96
N LYS A 103 9.75 -2.82 -12.94
CA LYS A 103 10.35 -1.68 -12.22
C LYS A 103 11.00 -2.09 -10.90
N MET A 104 10.90 -3.37 -10.55
CA MET A 104 11.44 -3.98 -9.34
C MET A 104 11.73 -5.46 -9.65
N ASP A 105 12.88 -5.96 -9.21
CA ASP A 105 13.18 -7.40 -9.27
C ASP A 105 12.50 -8.16 -8.12
N GLU A 106 12.45 -9.49 -8.23
CA GLU A 106 11.74 -10.34 -7.27
C GLU A 106 12.39 -10.37 -5.89
N ASN A 107 13.72 -10.35 -5.78
CA ASN A 107 14.39 -10.28 -4.48
C ASN A 107 14.00 -8.98 -3.75
N LYS A 108 13.95 -7.87 -4.50
CA LYS A 108 13.56 -6.58 -3.94
C LYS A 108 12.07 -6.52 -3.58
N LEU A 109 11.22 -7.20 -4.34
CA LEU A 109 9.81 -7.38 -3.99
C LEU A 109 9.68 -8.08 -2.63
N ASP A 110 10.34 -9.24 -2.48
CA ASP A 110 10.23 -10.07 -1.29
C ASP A 110 10.76 -9.32 -0.05
N GLU A 111 11.89 -8.61 -0.16
CA GLU A 111 12.41 -7.73 0.90
C GLU A 111 11.39 -6.66 1.33
N ASN A 112 10.69 -6.04 0.38
CA ASN A 112 9.74 -4.97 0.68
C ASN A 112 8.43 -5.51 1.26
N LEU A 113 7.94 -6.65 0.77
CA LEU A 113 6.77 -7.31 1.34
C LEU A 113 7.05 -7.85 2.75
N ALA A 114 8.27 -8.33 3.03
CA ALA A 114 8.66 -8.74 4.37
C ALA A 114 8.62 -7.57 5.38
N LYS A 115 8.92 -6.33 4.95
CA LYS A 115 8.77 -5.13 5.79
C LYS A 115 7.33 -4.79 6.13
N LEU A 116 6.36 -5.34 5.39
CA LEU A 116 4.93 -5.30 5.73
C LEU A 116 4.53 -6.39 6.74
N ALA A 117 5.50 -7.08 7.33
CA ALA A 117 5.31 -8.19 8.26
C ALA A 117 4.58 -9.41 7.66
N LEU A 118 4.74 -9.64 6.35
CA LEU A 118 4.27 -10.84 5.67
C LEU A 118 5.29 -11.99 5.82
N SER A 119 4.79 -13.21 6.05
CA SER A 119 5.63 -14.41 6.03
C SER A 119 6.06 -14.75 4.60
N SER A 120 7.13 -15.53 4.43
CA SER A 120 7.55 -15.99 3.09
C SER A 120 6.44 -16.76 2.37
N ASP A 121 5.69 -17.59 3.09
CA ASP A 121 4.55 -18.32 2.53
C ASP A 121 3.42 -17.37 2.09
N ASP A 122 3.14 -16.33 2.88
CA ASP A 122 2.13 -15.32 2.51
C ASP A 122 2.57 -14.47 1.32
N ILE A 123 3.87 -14.21 1.17
CA ILE A 123 4.42 -13.50 0.00
C ILE A 123 4.17 -14.30 -1.27
N GLU A 124 4.45 -15.60 -1.27
CA GLU A 124 4.17 -16.48 -2.40
C GLU A 124 2.68 -16.59 -2.68
N ASN A 125 1.86 -16.78 -1.64
CA ASN A 125 0.41 -16.79 -1.78
C ASN A 125 -0.13 -15.47 -2.35
N LEU A 126 0.46 -14.33 -1.98
CA LEU A 126 0.05 -13.03 -2.47
C LEU A 126 0.42 -12.82 -3.95
N LYS A 127 1.59 -13.30 -4.40
CA LYS A 127 1.97 -13.29 -5.82
C LYS A 127 0.91 -14.00 -6.65
N VAL A 128 0.42 -15.16 -6.19
CA VAL A 128 -0.65 -15.93 -6.84
C VAL A 128 -2.01 -15.24 -6.71
N ALA A 129 -2.38 -14.77 -5.52
CA ALA A 129 -3.69 -14.16 -5.27
C ALA A 129 -3.94 -12.87 -6.07
N THR A 130 -2.87 -12.20 -6.50
CA THR A 130 -2.93 -11.01 -7.34
C THR A 130 -2.91 -11.29 -8.84
N GLU A 131 -2.81 -12.56 -9.24
CA GLU A 131 -2.98 -12.94 -10.64
C GLU A 131 -4.43 -12.73 -11.07
N TYR A 132 -4.60 -12.20 -12.27
CA TYR A 132 -5.90 -12.07 -12.86
C TYR A 132 -6.46 -13.45 -13.17
N PHE A 133 -7.68 -13.69 -12.73
CA PHE A 133 -8.47 -14.85 -13.11
C PHE A 133 -9.79 -14.41 -13.76
N PRO A 134 -10.18 -14.97 -14.92
CA PRO A 134 -11.41 -14.59 -15.60
C PRO A 134 -12.64 -14.86 -14.74
N GLY A 135 -13.61 -13.94 -14.79
CA GLY A 135 -14.89 -14.12 -14.11
C GLY A 135 -15.78 -15.16 -14.82
N PRO A 136 -16.90 -15.58 -14.19
CA PRO A 136 -17.79 -16.60 -14.76
C PRO A 136 -18.29 -16.30 -16.17
N GLN A 137 -18.54 -15.02 -16.51
CA GLN A 137 -18.98 -14.62 -17.85
C GLN A 137 -17.89 -14.82 -18.91
N ASP A 138 -16.64 -14.53 -18.59
CA ASP A 138 -15.52 -14.79 -19.48
C ASP A 138 -15.32 -16.30 -19.68
N LEU A 139 -15.40 -17.08 -18.60
CA LEU A 139 -15.30 -18.55 -18.67
C LEU A 139 -16.41 -19.16 -19.54
N ILE A 140 -17.64 -18.68 -19.42
CA ILE A 140 -18.76 -19.09 -20.30
C ILE A 140 -18.47 -18.69 -21.74
N ARG A 141 -17.98 -17.46 -21.97
CA ARG A 141 -17.61 -17.00 -23.32
C ARG A 141 -16.52 -17.89 -23.91
N PHE A 142 -15.50 -18.25 -23.14
CA PHE A 142 -14.42 -19.15 -23.59
C PHE A 142 -14.98 -20.52 -23.98
N ALA A 143 -15.89 -21.08 -23.18
CA ALA A 143 -16.54 -22.34 -23.50
C ALA A 143 -17.39 -22.28 -24.79
N VAL A 144 -18.27 -21.27 -24.92
CA VAL A 144 -19.14 -21.11 -26.11
C VAL A 144 -18.35 -20.81 -27.38
N ARG A 145 -17.15 -20.23 -27.25
CA ARG A 145 -16.24 -19.95 -28.35
C ARG A 145 -15.25 -21.07 -28.62
N GLU A 146 -15.46 -22.25 -28.04
CA GLU A 146 -14.66 -23.45 -28.29
C GLU A 146 -13.17 -23.27 -27.95
N VAL A 147 -12.84 -22.32 -27.07
CA VAL A 147 -11.47 -22.06 -26.59
C VAL A 147 -10.92 -23.29 -25.86
N TYR A 148 -11.78 -24.01 -25.14
CA TYR A 148 -11.41 -25.20 -24.38
C TYR A 148 -11.48 -26.51 -25.19
N THR A 149 -11.96 -26.46 -26.44
CA THR A 149 -12.12 -27.65 -27.28
C THR A 149 -10.96 -27.73 -28.27
N SER A 150 -9.87 -28.41 -27.88
CA SER A 150 -8.59 -28.41 -28.61
C SER A 150 -8.71 -28.72 -30.11
N ASP A 151 -9.53 -29.72 -30.49
CA ASP A 151 -9.67 -30.11 -31.90
C ASP A 151 -10.33 -29.01 -32.73
N ILE A 152 -11.41 -28.40 -32.21
CA ILE A 152 -12.11 -27.29 -32.85
C ILE A 152 -11.21 -26.05 -32.88
N ALA A 153 -10.56 -25.73 -31.76
CA ALA A 153 -9.66 -24.58 -31.69
C ALA A 153 -8.51 -24.66 -32.69
N LYS A 154 -8.01 -25.86 -32.97
CA LYS A 154 -6.99 -26.11 -33.99
C LYS A 154 -7.57 -26.02 -35.41
N GLU A 155 -8.72 -26.63 -35.65
CA GLU A 155 -9.40 -26.61 -36.96
C GLU A 155 -9.70 -25.19 -37.43
N PHE A 156 -10.21 -24.35 -36.53
CA PHE A 156 -10.58 -22.96 -36.82
C PHE A 156 -9.45 -21.95 -36.56
N GLY A 157 -8.26 -22.41 -36.16
CA GLY A 157 -7.12 -21.53 -35.92
C GLY A 157 -7.35 -20.48 -34.83
N ILE A 158 -8.13 -20.82 -33.78
CA ILE A 158 -8.59 -19.89 -32.74
C ILE A 158 -7.45 -19.09 -32.07
N PHE A 159 -6.29 -19.73 -31.89
CA PHE A 159 -5.12 -19.10 -31.26
C PHE A 159 -4.09 -18.54 -32.27
N GLN A 160 -4.39 -18.55 -33.56
CA GLN A 160 -3.50 -18.00 -34.57
C GLN A 160 -3.39 -16.48 -34.41
N GLU A 161 -2.25 -15.94 -34.85
CA GLU A 161 -1.96 -14.50 -34.86
C GLU A 161 -2.00 -13.81 -33.48
N LEU A 162 -1.91 -14.58 -32.37
CA LEU A 162 -1.76 -14.02 -31.03
C LEU A 162 -0.50 -13.13 -30.95
N PRO A 163 -0.64 -11.80 -30.75
CA PRO A 163 0.50 -10.91 -30.67
C PRO A 163 1.31 -11.22 -29.40
N PRO A 164 2.64 -11.45 -29.49
CA PRO A 164 3.49 -11.60 -28.32
C PRO A 164 3.38 -10.42 -27.35
N GLU A 165 3.15 -9.22 -27.88
CA GLU A 165 2.94 -7.99 -27.12
C GLU A 165 1.69 -8.05 -26.24
N PHE A 166 0.63 -8.73 -26.69
CA PHE A 166 -0.57 -8.90 -25.87
C PHE A 166 -0.28 -9.74 -24.62
N VAL A 167 0.54 -10.78 -24.77
CA VAL A 167 0.97 -11.63 -23.66
C VAL A 167 1.90 -10.86 -22.73
N SER A 168 2.88 -10.12 -23.26
CA SER A 168 3.84 -9.37 -22.44
C SER A 168 3.19 -8.21 -21.68
N GLU A 169 2.29 -7.44 -22.31
CA GLU A 169 1.54 -6.38 -21.65
C GLU A 169 0.50 -6.95 -20.66
N GLY A 170 -0.12 -8.09 -20.97
CA GLY A 170 -1.04 -8.79 -20.07
C GLY A 170 -0.38 -9.16 -18.73
N LYS A 171 0.85 -9.68 -18.77
CA LYS A 171 1.62 -10.03 -17.55
C LYS A 171 1.78 -8.85 -16.60
N LYS A 172 1.94 -7.62 -17.13
CA LYS A 172 2.11 -6.39 -16.34
C LYS A 172 0.89 -6.00 -15.52
N ILE A 173 -0.29 -6.51 -15.87
CA ILE A 173 -1.54 -6.30 -15.14
C ILE A 173 -2.06 -7.58 -14.48
N GLY A 174 -1.24 -8.63 -14.43
CA GLY A 174 -1.57 -9.89 -13.75
C GLY A 174 -2.18 -10.97 -14.62
N ILE A 175 -2.40 -10.73 -15.93
CA ILE A 175 -2.93 -11.74 -16.85
C ILE A 175 -1.82 -12.73 -17.20
N GLN A 176 -1.94 -13.96 -16.71
CA GLN A 176 -1.03 -15.03 -17.08
C GLN A 176 -1.21 -15.46 -18.54
N GLU A 177 -0.17 -16.05 -19.13
CA GLU A 177 -0.14 -16.38 -20.56
C GLU A 177 -1.34 -17.23 -21.00
N GLU A 178 -1.74 -18.21 -20.19
CA GLU A 178 -2.92 -19.03 -20.45
C GLU A 178 -4.18 -18.18 -20.57
N GLN A 179 -4.39 -17.24 -19.65
CA GLN A 179 -5.58 -16.39 -19.67
C GLN A 179 -5.53 -15.36 -20.81
N ALA A 180 -4.34 -14.87 -21.16
CA ALA A 180 -4.16 -14.07 -22.37
C ALA A 180 -4.55 -14.87 -23.62
N ARG A 181 -4.09 -16.12 -23.75
CA ARG A 181 -4.48 -17.02 -24.85
C ARG A 181 -5.99 -17.26 -24.88
N ASN A 182 -6.63 -17.47 -23.74
CA ASN A 182 -8.08 -17.69 -23.66
C ASN A 182 -8.87 -16.44 -24.10
N HIS A 183 -8.45 -15.26 -23.62
CA HIS A 183 -9.03 -13.99 -24.05
C HIS A 183 -8.87 -13.76 -25.55
N TRP A 184 -7.69 -14.07 -26.10
CA TRP A 184 -7.48 -14.06 -27.54
C TRP A 184 -8.38 -15.06 -28.26
N GLY A 185 -8.46 -16.31 -27.83
CA GLY A 185 -9.32 -17.30 -28.49
C GLY A 185 -10.79 -16.88 -28.60
N ALA A 186 -11.27 -16.07 -27.65
CA ALA A 186 -12.64 -15.55 -27.66
C ALA A 186 -12.80 -14.10 -28.16
N HIS A 187 -11.76 -13.50 -28.76
CA HIS A 187 -11.79 -12.08 -29.15
C HIS A 187 -12.65 -11.79 -30.39
N TRP A 188 -12.84 -12.79 -31.25
CA TRP A 188 -13.59 -12.63 -32.50
C TRP A 188 -15.09 -12.47 -32.23
N VAL A 189 -15.67 -11.39 -32.76
CA VAL A 189 -17.11 -11.14 -32.71
C VAL A 189 -17.73 -11.62 -34.02
N LEU A 190 -18.71 -12.52 -33.93
CA LEU A 190 -19.45 -12.98 -35.09
C LEU A 190 -20.41 -11.88 -35.57
N PRO A 191 -20.67 -11.77 -36.88
CA PRO A 191 -21.71 -10.89 -37.40
C PRO A 191 -23.04 -11.14 -36.68
N SER A 192 -23.77 -10.07 -36.38
CA SER A 192 -25.14 -10.20 -35.86
C SER A 192 -26.06 -10.87 -36.89
N ILE A 193 -27.19 -11.42 -36.45
CA ILE A 193 -28.19 -12.02 -37.34
C ILE A 193 -28.63 -11.03 -38.43
N ASN A 194 -28.85 -9.77 -38.08
CA ASN A 194 -29.23 -8.73 -39.05
C ASN A 194 -28.12 -8.47 -40.07
N MET A 195 -26.85 -8.47 -39.65
CA MET A 195 -25.72 -8.38 -40.58
C MET A 195 -25.69 -9.58 -41.52
N GLY A 196 -26.00 -10.79 -41.03
CA GLY A 196 -26.17 -11.97 -41.87
C GLY A 196 -27.26 -11.80 -42.93
N PHE A 197 -28.45 -11.30 -42.55
CA PHE A 197 -29.52 -10.99 -43.49
C PHE A 197 -29.15 -9.90 -44.50
N GLU A 198 -28.45 -8.86 -44.07
CA GLU A 198 -27.94 -7.83 -44.97
C GLU A 198 -26.93 -8.39 -45.98
N MET A 199 -26.00 -9.24 -45.52
CA MET A 199 -25.05 -9.92 -46.38
C MET A 199 -25.77 -10.80 -47.42
N LEU A 200 -26.83 -11.51 -47.01
CA LEU A 200 -27.64 -12.33 -47.90
C LEU A 200 -28.38 -11.48 -48.96
N HIS A 201 -29.08 -10.42 -48.56
CA HIS A 201 -29.81 -9.54 -49.50
C HIS A 201 -28.89 -8.80 -50.45
N ARG A 202 -27.67 -8.45 -50.02
CA ARG A 202 -26.62 -7.86 -50.86
C ARG A 202 -25.91 -8.88 -51.75
N ARG A 203 -26.26 -10.18 -51.66
CA ARG A 203 -25.64 -11.28 -52.39
C ARG A 203 -24.14 -11.41 -52.12
N ILE A 204 -23.70 -11.05 -50.90
CA ILE A 204 -22.34 -11.31 -50.41
C ILE A 204 -22.21 -12.79 -50.01
N ILE A 205 -23.29 -13.35 -49.47
CA ILE A 205 -23.46 -14.78 -49.18
C ILE A 205 -24.75 -15.27 -49.84
N ASP A 206 -24.89 -16.59 -50.03
CA ASP A 206 -26.10 -17.23 -50.55
C ASP A 206 -26.83 -18.07 -49.49
N GLU A 207 -28.01 -18.59 -49.84
CA GLU A 207 -28.84 -19.42 -48.95
C GLU A 207 -28.10 -20.69 -48.49
N GLY A 208 -27.21 -21.24 -49.33
CA GLY A 208 -26.41 -22.44 -49.02
C GLY A 208 -25.20 -22.17 -48.13
N THR A 209 -24.80 -20.90 -47.98
CA THR A 209 -23.67 -20.46 -47.14
C THR A 209 -24.07 -20.34 -45.65
N THR A 210 -25.36 -20.16 -45.35
CA THR A 210 -25.81 -19.70 -44.02
C THR A 210 -26.05 -20.80 -42.96
N ALA A 211 -25.91 -22.09 -43.27
CA ALA A 211 -25.92 -23.14 -42.24
C ALA A 211 -25.34 -24.47 -42.75
N ARG A 212 -24.24 -24.90 -42.14
CA ARG A 212 -23.94 -26.32 -41.87
C ARG A 212 -23.58 -26.47 -40.42
#